data_AF-A0AA38HL00-F1
#
_entry.id   AF-A0AA38HL00-F1
#
_cell.length_a   1.000
_cell.length_b   1.000
_cell.length_c   1.000
_cell.angle_alpha   90.00
_cell.angle_beta   90.00
_cell.angle_gamma   90.00
#
_symmetry.space_group_name_H-M   'P 1'
#
loop_
_entity.id
_entity.type
_entity.pdbx_description
1 polymer ?
#
loop_
_entity_poly.entity_id
_entity_poly.type
_entity_poly.pdbx_seq_one_letter_code
_entity_poly.pdbx_strand_id
1 'polypeptide(L)'
;MIIIINEWPPVDRFRNTVLAGVLVRTHEPDVTLMSTIIEAFAKQTKRLFHDGVYVRDTLYKFVPLACVVDSVARPIIQNRLQYNGYYGCSWCYHPGKTVGRTVKYPIDM
;
A
#
# COMPACT_ATOMS: atom_id res chain seq x y z
N MET A 1 7.69 4.14 4.94
CA MET A 1 7.24 2.75 4.80
C MET A 1 7.77 1.93 5.95
N ILE A 2 6.86 1.40 6.75
CA ILE A 2 7.16 0.57 7.91
C ILE A 2 6.67 -0.84 7.59
N ILE A 3 7.49 -1.84 7.88
CA ILE A 3 7.16 -3.26 7.69
C ILE A 3 6.97 -3.89 9.06
N ILE A 4 5.88 -4.64 9.20
CA ILE A 4 5.56 -5.45 10.38
C ILE A 4 5.66 -6.91 9.96
N ILE A 5 6.39 -7.70 10.75
CA ILE A 5 6.53 -9.14 10.54
C ILE A 5 5.36 -9.85 11.23
N ASN A 6 4.57 -10.60 10.48
CA ASN A 6 3.33 -11.20 11.00
C ASN A 6 3.60 -12.43 11.89
N GLU A 7 4.74 -13.06 11.69
CA GLU A 7 5.23 -14.26 12.39
C GLU A 7 5.62 -13.96 13.85
N TRP A 8 5.74 -12.67 14.21
CA TRP A 8 6.01 -12.27 15.59
C TRP A 8 4.74 -12.38 16.45
N PRO A 9 4.87 -12.67 17.77
CA PRO A 9 3.76 -12.61 18.71
C PRO A 9 3.06 -11.23 18.65
N PRO A 10 1.72 -11.16 18.75
CA PRO A 10 0.98 -9.89 18.61
C PRO A 10 1.49 -8.75 19.49
N VAL A 11 1.94 -9.07 20.71
CA VAL A 11 2.49 -8.11 21.68
C VAL A 11 3.80 -7.45 21.21
N ASP A 12 4.57 -8.12 20.36
CA ASP A 12 5.89 -7.67 19.93
C ASP A 12 5.91 -7.11 18.50
N ARG A 13 4.87 -7.37 17.70
CA ARG A 13 4.78 -6.94 16.29
C ARG A 13 5.04 -5.44 16.10
N PHE A 14 4.39 -4.60 16.91
CA PHE A 14 4.48 -3.15 16.80
C PHE A 14 5.70 -2.56 17.51
N ARG A 15 6.39 -3.34 18.34
CA ARG A 15 7.64 -2.91 19.01
C ARG A 15 8.87 -3.15 18.12
N ASN A 16 8.76 -4.05 17.16
CA ASN A 16 9.87 -4.53 16.34
C ASN A 16 9.57 -4.36 14.85
N THR A 17 9.21 -3.15 14.48
CA THR A 17 8.94 -2.79 13.09
C THR A 17 10.22 -2.44 12.35
N VAL A 18 10.29 -2.79 11.08
CA VAL A 18 11.43 -2.45 10.22
C VAL A 18 11.09 -1.19 9.41
N LEU A 19 11.93 -0.16 9.53
CA LEU A 19 11.84 1.02 8.68
C LEU A 19 12.44 0.71 7.31
N ALA A 20 11.60 0.46 6.32
CA ALA A 20 12.04 0.06 4.97
C ALA A 20 12.32 1.25 4.05
N GLY A 21 11.82 2.44 4.38
CA GLY A 21 12.11 3.64 3.61
C GLY A 21 11.41 4.87 4.17
N VAL A 22 12.06 6.02 4.05
CA VAL A 22 11.50 7.33 4.41
C VAL A 22 11.71 8.27 3.24
N LEU A 23 10.65 8.97 2.86
CA LEU A 23 10.73 10.07 1.91
C LEU A 23 10.60 11.37 2.68
N VAL A 24 11.63 12.22 2.62
CA VAL A 24 11.63 13.55 3.24
C VAL A 24 11.50 14.59 2.14
N ARG A 25 10.41 15.36 2.15
CA ARG A 25 10.11 16.40 1.17
C ARG A 25 9.38 17.55 1.85
N THR A 26 9.47 18.74 1.25
CA THR A 26 8.75 19.95 1.69
C THR A 26 7.33 20.04 1.12
N HIS A 27 7.06 19.33 0.04
CA HIS A 27 5.77 19.28 -0.64
C HIS A 27 5.34 17.84 -0.87
N GLU A 28 4.03 17.65 -1.09
CA GLU A 28 3.45 16.36 -1.44
C GLU A 28 4.15 15.81 -2.70
N PRO A 29 4.58 14.53 -2.68
CA PRO A 29 5.26 13.95 -3.82
C PRO A 29 4.29 13.80 -5.00
N ASP A 30 4.77 14.14 -6.19
CA ASP A 30 4.03 13.88 -7.41
C ASP A 30 3.87 12.37 -7.65
N VAL A 31 2.93 12.04 -8.54
CA VAL A 31 2.59 10.65 -8.87
C VAL A 31 3.81 9.90 -9.43
N THR A 32 4.66 10.56 -10.21
CA THR A 32 5.85 9.95 -10.83
C THR A 32 6.87 9.52 -9.77
N LEU A 33 7.14 10.38 -8.78
CA LEU A 33 8.05 10.08 -7.68
C LEU A 33 7.50 8.95 -6.80
N MET A 34 6.21 8.99 -6.47
CA MET A 34 5.58 7.92 -5.70
C MET A 34 5.62 6.58 -6.45
N SER A 35 5.28 6.57 -7.74
CA SER A 35 5.38 5.36 -8.57
C SER A 35 6.80 4.82 -8.59
N THR A 36 7.82 5.67 -8.75
CA THR A 36 9.23 5.26 -8.73
C THR A 36 9.61 4.55 -7.43
N ILE A 37 9.19 5.09 -6.28
CA ILE A 37 9.47 4.49 -4.97
C ILE A 37 8.76 3.15 -4.80
N ILE A 38 7.50 3.08 -5.20
CA ILE A 38 6.69 1.86 -5.09
C ILE A 38 7.19 0.77 -6.04
N GLU A 39 7.61 1.12 -7.26
CA GLU A 39 8.23 0.20 -8.21
C GLU A 39 9.56 -0.35 -7.69
N ALA A 40 10.40 0.50 -7.09
CA ALA A 40 11.63 0.06 -6.46
C ALA A 40 11.35 -0.96 -5.34
N PHE A 41 10.36 -0.69 -4.50
CA PHE A 41 9.91 -1.61 -3.46
C PHE A 41 9.35 -2.91 -4.04
N ALA A 42 8.48 -2.84 -5.06
CA ALA A 42 7.90 -4.01 -5.72
C ALA A 42 8.98 -4.91 -6.33
N LYS A 43 10.02 -4.32 -6.93
CA LYS A 43 11.17 -5.06 -7.47
C LYS A 43 11.96 -5.77 -6.36
N GLN A 44 12.25 -5.09 -5.26
CA GLN A 44 12.99 -5.66 -4.12
C GLN A 44 12.19 -6.79 -3.45
N THR A 45 10.90 -6.58 -3.22
CA THR A 45 10.02 -7.58 -2.62
C THR A 45 9.83 -8.80 -3.51
N LYS A 46 9.70 -8.62 -4.83
CA LYS A 46 9.67 -9.73 -5.78
C LYS A 46 10.97 -10.55 -5.73
N ARG A 47 12.12 -9.89 -5.64
CA ARG A 47 13.41 -10.58 -5.43
C ARG A 47 13.41 -11.38 -4.13
N LEU A 48 13.01 -10.77 -3.01
CA LEU A 48 12.94 -11.44 -1.70
C LEU A 48 11.90 -12.56 -1.62
N PHE A 49 10.87 -12.51 -2.47
CA PHE A 49 9.89 -13.60 -2.61
C PHE A 49 10.50 -14.82 -3.31
N HIS A 50 11.25 -14.59 -4.40
CA HIS A 50 11.89 -15.66 -5.15
C HIS A 50 13.12 -16.23 -4.42
N ASP A 51 14.04 -15.35 -4.05
CA ASP A 51 15.37 -15.71 -3.55
C ASP A 51 15.38 -15.94 -2.03
N GLY A 52 14.50 -15.25 -1.29
CA GLY A 52 14.47 -15.27 0.17
C GLY A 52 15.70 -14.66 0.84
N VAL A 53 15.80 -14.88 2.15
CA VAL A 53 16.93 -14.50 3.01
C VAL A 53 17.25 -15.68 3.92
N TYR A 54 18.50 -16.12 3.93
CA TYR A 54 18.97 -17.11 4.89
C TYR A 54 19.21 -16.46 6.24
N VAL A 55 18.58 -17.01 7.27
CA VAL A 55 18.86 -16.67 8.66
C VAL A 55 19.28 -17.95 9.35
N ARG A 56 20.58 -18.06 9.67
CA ARG A 56 21.22 -19.33 10.03
C ARG A 56 21.00 -20.34 8.90
N ASP A 57 20.38 -21.48 9.18
CA ASP A 57 20.12 -22.54 8.20
C ASP A 57 18.69 -22.54 7.65
N THR A 58 17.87 -21.54 8.00
CA THR A 58 16.48 -21.44 7.56
C THR A 58 16.33 -20.35 6.51
N LEU A 59 15.72 -20.71 5.37
CA LEU A 59 15.37 -19.77 4.31
C LEU A 59 14.02 -19.11 4.62
N TYR A 60 14.01 -17.80 4.78
CA TYR A 60 12.80 -16.99 4.94
C TYR A 60 12.43 -16.30 3.63
N LYS A 61 11.17 -16.38 3.23
CA LYS A 61 10.65 -15.69 2.04
C LYS A 61 9.79 -14.51 2.43
N PHE A 62 9.98 -13.40 1.73
CA PHE A 62 9.20 -12.19 1.99
C PHE A 62 7.90 -12.21 1.19
N VAL A 63 6.76 -12.20 1.89
CA VAL A 63 5.42 -12.16 1.28
C VAL A 63 4.66 -10.95 1.85
N PRO A 64 4.50 -9.86 1.08
CA PRO A 64 3.65 -8.75 1.51
C PRO A 64 2.19 -9.18 1.56
N LEU A 65 1.56 -9.15 2.76
CA LEU A 65 0.16 -9.55 2.95
C LEU A 65 -0.83 -8.38 2.86
N ALA A 66 -0.45 -7.24 3.43
CA ALA A 66 -1.30 -6.05 3.49
C ALA A 66 -0.47 -4.78 3.37
N CYS A 67 -1.05 -3.76 2.76
CA CYS A 67 -0.48 -2.41 2.65
C CYS A 67 -1.49 -1.41 3.22
N VAL A 68 -1.18 -0.84 4.38
CA VAL A 68 -2.04 0.15 5.04
C VAL A 68 -1.63 1.53 4.54
N VAL A 69 -2.54 2.16 3.79
CA VAL A 69 -2.35 3.49 3.22
C VAL A 69 -3.65 4.29 3.31
N ASP A 70 -3.50 5.61 3.38
CA ASP A 70 -4.62 6.55 3.38
C ASP A 70 -5.36 6.54 2.03
N SER A 71 -6.48 7.27 1.97
CA SER A 71 -7.33 7.28 0.78
C SER A 71 -6.67 7.95 -0.43
N VAL A 72 -5.72 8.88 -0.23
CA VAL A 72 -5.06 9.63 -1.30
C VAL A 72 -3.93 8.82 -1.94
N ALA A 73 -3.12 8.11 -1.16
CA ALA A 73 -2.02 7.29 -1.65
C ALA A 73 -2.48 5.94 -2.23
N ARG A 74 -3.59 5.38 -1.71
CA ARG A 74 -4.17 4.11 -2.19
C ARG A 74 -4.34 4.02 -3.71
N PRO A 75 -4.94 5.01 -4.41
CA PRO A 75 -5.12 4.95 -5.86
C PRO A 75 -3.80 4.95 -6.64
N ILE A 76 -2.77 5.62 -6.13
CA ILE A 76 -1.43 5.66 -6.74
C ILE A 76 -0.80 4.26 -6.68
N ILE A 77 -0.85 3.62 -5.51
CA ILE A 77 -0.27 2.28 -5.29
C ILE A 77 -1.02 1.20 -6.08
N GLN A 78 -2.33 1.34 -6.21
CA GLN A 78 -3.19 0.37 -6.90
C GLN A 78 -3.37 0.67 -8.40
N ASN A 79 -2.73 1.71 -8.93
CA ASN A 79 -2.92 2.21 -10.30
C ASN A 79 -4.40 2.32 -10.69
N ARG A 80 -5.17 3.08 -9.90
CA ARG A 80 -6.63 3.20 -10.04
C ARG A 80 -7.11 4.63 -9.85
N LEU A 81 -8.38 4.87 -10.17
CA LEU A 81 -9.04 6.14 -9.90
C LEU A 81 -9.09 6.45 -8.40
N GLN A 82 -8.95 7.73 -8.07
CA GLN A 82 -9.09 8.22 -6.70
C GLN A 82 -10.49 7.94 -6.13
N TYR A 83 -10.61 7.98 -4.80
CA TYR A 83 -11.85 7.69 -4.08
C TYR A 83 -13.02 8.61 -4.43
N ASN A 84 -12.75 9.78 -5.02
CA ASN A 84 -13.71 10.75 -5.53
C ASN A 84 -14.08 10.54 -7.02
N GLY A 85 -13.54 9.52 -7.68
CA GLY A 85 -13.89 9.13 -9.04
C GLY A 85 -15.18 8.31 -9.07
N TYR A 86 -15.82 8.23 -10.24
CA TYR A 86 -17.07 7.48 -10.43
C TYR A 86 -16.96 6.01 -9.99
N TYR A 87 -15.80 5.38 -10.20
CA TYR A 87 -15.47 4.03 -9.73
C TYR A 87 -14.40 4.04 -8.62
N GLY A 88 -14.49 5.00 -7.69
CA GLY A 88 -13.53 5.29 -6.64
C GLY A 88 -13.36 4.26 -5.51
N CYS A 89 -14.23 3.26 -5.34
CA CYS A 89 -14.03 2.17 -4.36
C CYS A 89 -12.98 1.13 -4.85
N SER A 90 -11.92 0.85 -4.06
CA SER A 90 -10.88 -0.11 -4.45
C SER A 90 -11.29 -1.58 -4.48
N TRP A 91 -12.44 -1.88 -3.90
CA TRP A 91 -12.87 -3.25 -3.67
C TRP A 91 -13.93 -3.65 -4.69
N CYS A 92 -15.08 -2.96 -4.65
CA CYS A 92 -16.24 -3.35 -5.43
C CYS A 92 -16.39 -2.59 -6.76
N TYR A 93 -15.67 -1.48 -6.96
CA TYR A 93 -15.86 -0.60 -8.13
C TYR A 93 -17.34 -0.26 -8.39
N HIS A 94 -18.16 -0.16 -7.34
CA HIS A 94 -19.54 0.25 -7.49
C HIS A 94 -19.58 1.69 -8.06
N PRO A 95 -20.44 1.98 -9.05
CA PRO A 95 -20.56 3.32 -9.60
C PRO A 95 -21.12 4.28 -8.54
N GLY A 96 -20.46 5.42 -8.36
CA GLY A 96 -21.01 6.53 -7.58
C GLY A 96 -22.05 7.32 -8.39
N LYS A 97 -22.76 8.22 -7.73
CA LYS A 97 -23.65 9.21 -8.36
C LYS A 97 -23.11 10.61 -8.07
N THR A 98 -23.11 11.47 -9.08
CA THR A 98 -22.72 12.88 -8.89
C THR A 98 -23.85 13.63 -8.17
N VAL A 99 -23.61 14.04 -6.93
CA VAL A 99 -24.55 14.80 -6.11
C VAL A 99 -23.87 16.08 -5.65
N GLY A 100 -24.36 17.24 -6.11
CA GLY A 100 -23.76 18.53 -5.78
C GLY A 100 -22.30 18.65 -6.23
N ARG A 101 -22.00 18.24 -7.48
CA ARG A 101 -20.66 18.24 -8.09
C ARG A 101 -19.61 17.34 -7.42
N THR A 102 -20.03 16.49 -6.49
CA THR A 102 -19.16 15.51 -5.82
C THR A 102 -19.70 14.11 -6.09
N VAL A 103 -18.81 13.14 -6.33
CA VAL A 103 -19.22 11.73 -6.43
C VAL A 103 -19.54 11.21 -5.04
N LYS A 104 -20.73 10.64 -4.86
CA LYS A 104 -21.20 10.00 -3.64
C LYS A 104 -21.66 8.57 -3.92
N TYR A 105 -21.67 7.73 -2.90
CA TYR A 105 -22.17 6.34 -2.98
C TYR A 105 -23.47 6.23 -2.17
N PRO A 106 -24.63 6.63 -2.72
CA PRO A 106 -25.90 6.52 -2.01
C PRO A 106 -26.28 5.05 -1.84
N ILE A 107 -26.86 4.72 -0.70
CA ILE A 107 -27.54 3.44 -0.50
C ILE A 107 -28.90 3.60 -1.19
N ASP A 108 -29.13 2.84 -2.25
CA ASP A 108 -30.47 2.74 -2.83
C ASP A 108 -31.35 2.03 -1.75
N MET A 109 -32.27 2.78 -1.15
CA MET A 109 -33.32 2.25 -0.27
C MET A 109 -34.48 1.70 -1.08
#